data_AF-A0A1F6AG48-F1
#
_entry.id   AF-A0A1F6AG48-F1
#
_cell.length_a   1.000
_cell.length_b   1.000
_cell.length_c   1.000
_cell.angle_alpha   90.00
_cell.angle_beta   90.00
_cell.angle_gamma   90.00
#
_symmetry.space_group_name_H-M   'P 1'
#
loop_
_entity.id
_entity.type
_entity.pdbx_description
1 polymer ?
#
loop_
_entity_poly.entity_id
_entity_poly.type
_entity_poly.pdbx_seq_one_letter_code
_entity_poly.pdbx_strand_id
1 'polypeptide(L)' 'MAQAFIQGTAKVKLSTQKITPQLLSEIEAALHLVRNYGSIEIYVQNSIVTQITVRNIKKTQVGLTGT' A
#
# COMPACT_ATOMS: atom_id res chain seq x y z
N MET A 1 -32.56 26.93 -14.24
CA MET A 1 -31.10 27.17 -14.10
C MET A 1 -30.64 26.40 -12.87
N ALA A 2 -30.02 25.24 -13.05
CA ALA A 2 -29.55 24.41 -11.94
C ALA A 2 -28.20 24.95 -11.42
N GLN A 3 -28.08 25.14 -10.10
CA GLN A 3 -26.83 25.52 -9.46
C GLN A 3 -26.13 24.23 -9.01
N ALA A 4 -24.94 23.97 -9.55
CA ALA A 4 -24.14 22.80 -9.22
C ALA A 4 -23.47 22.98 -7.85
N PHE A 5 -23.73 22.07 -6.92
CA PHE A 5 -22.99 21.95 -5.68
C PHE A 5 -21.80 21.03 -5.93
N ILE A 6 -20.60 21.59 -6.11
CA ILE A 6 -19.37 20.79 -6.06
C ILE A 6 -19.11 20.52 -4.58
N GLN A 7 -19.56 19.37 -4.07
CA GLN A 7 -19.11 18.86 -2.79
C GLN A 7 -17.60 18.60 -2.91
N GLY A 8 -16.81 19.47 -2.27
CA GLY A 8 -15.38 19.25 -2.07
C GLY A 8 -15.16 17.84 -1.56
N THR A 9 -14.21 17.14 -2.17
CA THR A 9 -13.86 15.75 -1.84
C THR A 9 -13.66 15.63 -0.33
N ALA A 10 -14.65 15.08 0.37
CA ALA A 10 -14.53 14.81 1.79
C ALA A 10 -13.29 13.94 1.96
N LYS A 11 -12.27 14.46 2.66
CA LYS A 11 -11.12 13.66 3.08
C LYS A 11 -11.70 12.42 3.76
N VAL A 12 -11.58 11.27 3.11
CA VAL A 12 -11.96 9.99 3.68
C VAL A 12 -11.19 9.89 5.00
N LYS A 13 -11.92 9.92 6.11
CA LYS A 13 -11.35 9.82 7.44
C LYS A 13 -10.86 8.37 7.60
N LEU A 14 -9.62 8.11 7.17
CA LEU A 14 -8.96 6.83 7.35
C LEU A 14 -8.95 6.49 8.85
N SER A 15 -9.00 5.19 9.15
CA SER A 15 -9.17 4.59 10.49
C SER A 15 -8.66 5.48 11.63
N THR A 16 -9.56 5.86 12.53
CA THR A 16 -9.29 6.71 13.70
C THR A 16 -8.45 6.04 14.78
N GLN A 17 -7.92 4.84 14.51
CA GLN A 17 -6.96 4.20 15.39
C GLN A 17 -5.61 4.88 15.18
N LYS A 18 -5.05 5.46 16.24
CA LYS A 18 -3.73 6.13 16.22
C LYS A 18 -2.69 5.17 15.64
N ILE A 19 -2.41 5.28 14.34
CA ILE A 19 -1.34 4.53 13.70
C ILE A 19 -0.06 4.97 14.40
N THR A 20 0.66 4.02 14.98
CA THR A 20 1.88 4.34 15.71
C THR A 20 2.95 4.77 14.71
N PRO A 21 3.83 5.72 15.07
CA PRO A 21 5.00 6.07 14.24
C PRO A 21 5.86 4.85 13.93
N GLN A 22 5.91 3.88 14.85
CA GLN A 22 6.60 2.61 14.64
C GLN A 22 6.03 1.81 13.48
N LEU A 23 4.70 1.60 13.44
CA LEU A 23 4.07 0.85 12.35
C LEU A 23 4.27 1.55 10.99
N LEU A 24 4.25 2.88 10.96
CA LEU A 24 4.57 3.63 9.75
C LEU A 24 6.02 3.39 9.29
N SER A 25 6.98 3.43 10.22
CA SER A 25 8.38 3.15 9.92
C SER A 25 8.61 1.72 9.44
N GLU A 26 7.90 0.73 10.00
CA GLU A 26 7.95 -0.66 9.55
C GLU A 26 7.39 -0.83 8.14
N ILE A 27 6.29 -0.14 7.80
CA ILE A 27 5.71 -0.15 6.45
C ILE A 27 6.65 0.55 5.45
N GLU A 28 7.24 1.68 5.83
CA GLU A 28 8.23 2.40 5.01
C GLU A 28 9.46 1.54 4.73
N ALA A 29 10.01 0.89 5.76
CA ALA A 29 11.10 -0.05 5.61
C ALA A 29 10.73 -1.21 4.68
N ALA A 30 9.54 -1.79 4.82
CA ALA A 30 9.06 -2.86 3.95
C ALA A 30 8.95 -2.42 2.48
N LEU A 31 8.51 -1.19 2.22
CA LEU A 31 8.47 -0.58 0.88
C LEU A 31 9.87 -0.44 0.26
N HIS A 32 10.87 -0.03 1.03
CA HIS A 32 12.26 0.04 0.54
C HIS A 32 12.89 -1.33 0.26
N LEU A 33 12.38 -2.40 0.89
CA LEU A 33 12.84 -3.76 0.63
C LEU A 33 12.24 -4.38 -0.65
N VAL A 34 11.18 -3.79 -1.20
CA VAL A 34 10.68 -4.13 -2.53
C VAL A 34 11.67 -3.56 -3.56
N ARG A 35 12.34 -4.45 -4.29
CA ARG A 35 13.22 -4.09 -5.40
C ARG A 35 12.37 -3.75 -6.64
N ASN A 36 12.90 -3.97 -7.85
CA ASN A 36 12.23 -3.64 -9.12
C ASN A 36 10.76 -4.07 -9.22
N TYR A 37 10.43 -5.30 -8.81
CA TYR A 37 9.06 -5.80 -8.81
C TYR A 37 8.80 -6.59 -7.54
N GLY A 38 7.60 -6.45 -7.00
CA GLY A 38 7.20 -7.18 -5.81
C GLY A 38 5.83 -6.76 -5.28
N SER A 39 5.52 -7.26 -4.09
CA SER A 39 4.33 -6.90 -3.33
C SER A 39 4.65 -6.86 -1.85
N ILE A 40 3.84 -6.09 -1.12
CA ILE A 40 3.78 -6.13 0.33
C ILE A 40 2.41 -6.64 0.73
N GLU A 41 2.39 -7.56 1.68
CA GLU A 41 1.19 -8.11 2.26
C GLU A 41 1.18 -7.75 3.76
N ILE A 42 0.07 -7.18 4.23
CA ILE A 42 -0.12 -6.81 5.63
C ILE A 42 -1.20 -7.72 6.22
N TYR A 43 -0.84 -8.46 7.25
CA TYR A 43 -1.74 -9.35 7.97
C TYR A 43 -2.20 -8.66 9.25
N VAL A 44 -3.52 -8.64 9.44
CA VAL A 44 -4.17 -8.03 10.60
C VAL A 44 -4.99 -9.10 11.33
N GLN A 45 -4.75 -9.26 12.62
CA GLN A 45 -5.52 -10.11 13.50
C GLN A 45 -5.98 -9.32 14.71
N ASN A 46 -7.24 -9.47 15.13
CA ASN A 46 -7.81 -8.72 16.26
C ASN A 46 -7.60 -7.20 16.16
N SER A 47 -7.69 -6.64 14.95
CA SER A 47 -7.40 -5.22 14.63
C SER A 47 -5.95 -4.77 14.87
N ILE A 48 -5.00 -5.70 15.01
CA ILE A 48 -3.57 -5.42 15.20
C ILE A 48 -2.80 -5.98 14.00
N VAL A 49 -1.87 -5.21 13.44
CA VAL A 49 -0.94 -5.72 12.43
C VAL A 49 -0.01 -6.73 13.12
N THR A 50 -0.05 -7.97 12.67
CA THR A 50 0.76 -9.06 13.26
C THR A 50 1.92 -9.45 12.37
N GLN A 51 1.85 -9.16 11.07
CA GLN A 51 2.89 -9.51 10.12
C GLN A 51 2.86 -8.58 8.90
N ILE A 52 4.05 -8.21 8.44
CA ILE A 52 4.30 -7.56 7.15
C ILE A 52 5.20 -8.50 6.35
N THR A 53 4.76 -8.91 5.16
CA THR A 53 5.54 -9.77 4.27
C THR A 53 5.92 -9.01 3.01
N VAL A 54 7.21 -9.06 2.67
CA VAL A 54 7.76 -8.48 1.44
C VAL A 54 8.06 -9.60 0.46
N ARG A 55 7.39 -9.59 -0.69
CA ARG A 55 7.65 -10.54 -1.77
C ARG A 55 8.36 -9.84 -2.91
N ASN A 56 9.64 -10.17 -3.11
CA ASN A 56 10.40 -9.72 -4.27
C ASN A 56 10.16 -10.66 -5.46
N ILE A 57 9.84 -10.08 -6.62
CA ILE A 57 9.52 -10.80 -7.84
C ILE A 57 10.60 -10.51 -8.87
N LYS A 58 11.32 -11.55 -9.31
CA LYS A 58 12.18 -11.46 -10.49
C LYS A 58 11.36 -11.87 -11.71
N LYS A 59 11.10 -10.94 -12.63
CA LYS A 59 10.54 -11.28 -13.93
C LYS A 59 11.66 -11.91 -14.77
N THR A 60 11.52 -13.18 -15.11
CA THR A 60 12.37 -13.85 -16.09
C THR A 60 11.67 -13.78 -17.44
N GLN A 61 12.38 -13.31 -18.47
CA GLN A 61 11.93 -13.11 -19.85
C GLN A 61 10.43 -13.27 -20.10
N VAL A 62 9.69 -12.17 -19.94
CA VAL A 62 8.46 -11.92 -20.72
C VAL A 62 8.76 -10.71 -21.59
N GLY A 63 9.75 -10.92 -22.44
CA GLY A 63 10.27 -10.00 -23.44
C GLY A 63 10.80 -10.84 -24.59
N LEU A 64 10.03 -11.83 -25.03
CA LEU A 64 10.06 -12.19 -26.44
C LEU A 64 9.45 -11.00 -27.16
N THR A 65 10.26 -9.96 -27.34
CA THR A 65 10.07 -9.00 -28.43
C THR A 65 10.03 -9.85 -29.69
N GLY A 66 8.82 -10.10 -30.19
CA GLY A 66 8.64 -10.46 -31.58
C GLY A 66 9.14 -9.30 -32.42
N THR A 67 10.33 -9.47 -32.97
CA THR A 67 10.88 -8.73 -34.10
C THR A 67 11.53 -9.76 -35.00
#